data_AF-A0A5S4ZQZ7-F1
#
_entry.id   AF-A0A5S4ZQZ7-F1
#
_cell.length_a   1.000
_cell.length_b   1.000
_cell.length_c   1.000
_cell.angle_alpha   90.00
_cell.angle_beta   90.00
_cell.angle_gamma   90.00
#
_symmetry.space_group_name_H-M   'P 1'
#
loop_
_entity.id
_entity.type
_entity.pdbx_description
1 polymer ?
#
loop_
_entity_poly.entity_id
_entity_poly.type
_entity_poly.pdbx_seq_one_letter_code
_entity_poly.pdbx_strand_id
1 'polypeptide(L)'
;MALKRKIVSLTIVLLLVFGIVQVAAASGMGWGDGPRMLKSEKWVNPVEALNLTDQQIAKMREVNQSTYEQTRELRIKMMDSMHELKQLQLQKNPDKAKVEAKVKEIKDLRQKIHGIVQQSRQQCQSVLTPEQRAKMKELKY
;
A
#
# COMPACT_ATOMS: atom_id res chain seq x y z
N MET A 1 -39.75 -35.02 -8.26
CA MET A 1 -39.66 -33.53 -8.20
C MET A 1 -38.72 -33.01 -7.10
N ALA A 2 -38.64 -33.64 -5.92
CA ALA A 2 -37.80 -33.14 -4.81
C ALA A 2 -36.28 -33.17 -5.07
N LEU A 3 -35.76 -34.20 -5.76
CA LEU A 3 -34.31 -34.33 -6.03
C LEU A 3 -33.80 -33.26 -7.02
N LYS A 4 -34.58 -32.96 -8.08
CA LYS A 4 -34.26 -31.90 -9.05
C LYS A 4 -34.28 -30.50 -8.39
N ARG A 5 -35.20 -30.26 -7.45
CA ARG A 5 -35.26 -29.01 -6.67
C ARG A 5 -34.04 -28.86 -5.75
N LYS A 6 -33.60 -29.93 -5.07
CA LYS A 6 -32.40 -29.91 -4.20
C LYS A 6 -31.11 -29.69 -4.99
N ILE A 7 -30.97 -30.29 -6.18
CA ILE A 7 -29.80 -30.09 -7.05
C ILE A 7 -29.76 -28.64 -7.55
N VAL A 8 -30.89 -28.07 -7.99
CA VAL A 8 -30.98 -26.66 -8.41
C VAL A 8 -30.67 -25.70 -7.26
N SER A 9 -31.11 -25.99 -6.03
CA SER A 9 -30.75 -25.19 -4.85
C SER A 9 -29.26 -25.27 -4.51
N LEU A 10 -28.63 -26.44 -4.69
CA LEU A 10 -27.19 -26.63 -4.47
C LEU A 10 -26.33 -25.89 -5.51
N THR A 11 -26.74 -25.85 -6.79
CA THR A 11 -26.02 -25.07 -7.82
C THR A 11 -26.15 -23.56 -7.63
N ILE A 12 -27.31 -23.07 -7.16
CA ILE A 12 -27.52 -21.64 -6.89
C ILE A 12 -26.69 -21.17 -5.68
N VAL A 13 -26.60 -22.01 -4.64
CA VAL A 13 -25.74 -21.70 -3.46
C VAL A 13 -24.26 -21.77 -3.83
N LEU A 14 -23.83 -22.69 -4.70
CA LEU A 14 -22.44 -22.77 -5.15
C LEU A 14 -22.03 -21.57 -6.03
N LEU A 15 -22.94 -21.06 -6.87
CA LEU A 15 -22.73 -19.86 -7.69
C LEU A 15 -22.73 -18.56 -6.85
N LEU A 16 -23.41 -18.56 -5.69
CA LEU A 16 -23.39 -17.44 -4.74
C LEU A 16 -22.07 -17.34 -3.94
N VAL A 17 -21.30 -18.43 -3.83
CA VAL A 17 -19.99 -18.43 -3.11
C VAL A 17 -18.84 -17.95 -4.00
N PHE A 18 -18.97 -18.01 -5.33
CA PHE A 18 -17.93 -17.53 -6.27
C PHE A 18 -18.22 -16.13 -6.84
N GLY A 19 -19.33 -15.51 -6.45
CA GLY A 19 -19.67 -14.15 -6.84
C GLY A 19 -18.92 -13.12 -6.01
N ILE A 20 -18.20 -12.23 -6.70
CA ILE A 20 -17.55 -11.01 -6.20
C ILE A 20 -16.05 -11.21 -5.85
N VAL A 21 -15.22 -11.46 -6.87
CA VAL A 21 -13.91 -10.79 -6.89
C VAL A 21 -14.18 -9.37 -7.38
N GLN A 22 -14.47 -8.47 -6.44
CA GLN A 22 -14.44 -7.05 -6.72
C GLN A 22 -12.98 -6.70 -7.01
N VAL A 23 -12.65 -6.50 -8.28
CA VAL A 23 -11.48 -5.70 -8.63
C VAL A 23 -11.82 -4.30 -8.16
N ALA A 24 -11.44 -4.00 -6.91
CA ALA A 24 -11.40 -2.63 -6.43
C ALA A 24 -10.47 -1.89 -7.39
N ALA A 25 -11.07 -1.10 -8.28
CA ALA A 25 -10.35 -0.09 -9.02
C ALA A 25 -9.61 0.72 -7.97
N ALA A 26 -8.28 0.59 -7.96
CA ALA A 26 -7.41 1.29 -7.05
C ALA A 26 -7.41 2.78 -7.46
N SER A 27 -8.50 3.49 -7.18
CA SER A 27 -8.48 4.93 -7.07
C SER A 27 -7.61 5.24 -5.85
N GLY A 28 -6.33 5.46 -6.11
CA GLY A 28 -5.31 5.69 -5.09
C GLY A 28 -5.62 6.97 -4.31
N MET A 29 -6.45 6.85 -3.27
CA MET A 29 -6.51 7.84 -2.21
C MET A 29 -5.20 7.70 -1.43
N GLY A 30 -4.25 8.56 -1.78
CA GLY A 30 -2.90 8.59 -1.21
C GLY A 30 -2.94 8.63 0.31
N TRP A 31 -2.15 7.74 0.90
CA TRP A 31 -2.04 7.53 2.33
C TRP A 31 -1.17 8.60 2.99
N GLY A 32 -1.79 9.65 3.54
CA GLY A 32 -1.25 10.58 4.53
C GLY A 32 0.01 11.36 4.12
N ASP A 33 -0.08 12.69 4.04
CA ASP A 33 1.05 13.61 3.79
C ASP A 33 2.12 12.99 2.85
N GLY A 34 1.65 12.35 1.76
CA GLY A 34 2.48 12.20 0.57
C GLY A 34 3.01 13.60 0.30
N PRO A 35 4.32 13.76 0.00
CA PRO A 35 5.00 15.05 0.11
C PRO A 35 4.05 16.15 -0.36
N ARG A 36 3.85 17.22 0.43
CA ARG A 36 3.09 18.42 0.01
C ARG A 36 3.66 19.09 -1.27
N MET A 37 4.55 18.39 -1.95
CA MET A 37 5.17 18.62 -3.24
C MET A 37 4.32 18.04 -4.37
N LEU A 38 3.03 18.38 -4.38
CA LEU A 38 2.27 18.49 -5.64
C LEU A 38 2.49 19.86 -6.30
N LYS A 39 3.40 20.70 -5.76
CA LYS A 39 3.89 21.89 -6.44
C LYS A 39 5.13 21.52 -7.26
N SER A 40 4.93 21.42 -8.57
CA SER A 40 5.96 21.12 -9.59
C SER A 40 7.23 21.98 -9.44
N GLU A 41 7.07 23.23 -9.00
CA GLU A 41 8.13 24.25 -8.92
C GLU A 41 9.37 23.87 -8.09
N LYS A 42 9.24 22.93 -7.14
CA LYS A 42 10.37 22.46 -6.30
C LYS A 42 10.71 20.99 -6.51
N TRP A 43 10.11 20.37 -7.52
CA TRP A 43 10.41 18.97 -7.83
C TRP A 43 11.74 18.88 -8.57
N VAL A 44 12.62 18.03 -8.06
CA VAL A 44 13.91 17.72 -8.69
C VAL A 44 13.83 16.29 -9.19
N ASN A 45 14.10 16.09 -10.48
CA ASN A 45 14.18 14.75 -11.06
C ASN A 45 15.42 14.03 -10.47
N PRO A 46 15.26 12.97 -9.65
CA PRO A 46 16.41 12.27 -9.06
C PRO A 46 17.29 11.58 -10.12
N VAL A 47 16.75 11.25 -11.29
CA VAL A 47 17.50 10.65 -12.40
C VAL A 47 18.54 11.64 -12.92
N GLU A 48 18.10 12.85 -13.25
CA GLU A 48 18.96 13.93 -13.72
C GLU A 48 19.88 14.41 -12.60
N ALA A 49 19.34 14.62 -11.40
CA ALA A 49 20.12 15.14 -10.28
C ALA A 49 21.26 14.22 -9.87
N LEU A 50 21.12 12.90 -10.01
CA LEU A 50 22.17 11.93 -9.67
C LEU A 50 22.91 11.38 -10.90
N ASN A 51 22.60 11.85 -12.11
CA ASN A 51 23.13 11.30 -13.36
C ASN A 51 23.05 9.76 -13.37
N LEU A 52 21.86 9.20 -13.11
CA LEU A 52 21.68 7.75 -13.03
C LEU A 52 21.87 7.11 -14.41
N THR A 53 22.56 5.96 -14.45
CA THR A 53 22.66 5.17 -15.68
C THR A 53 21.37 4.39 -15.95
N ASP A 54 21.15 3.99 -17.20
CA ASP A 54 19.98 3.18 -17.58
C ASP A 54 19.86 1.90 -16.75
N GLN A 55 21.00 1.26 -16.44
CA GLN A 55 21.03 0.06 -15.60
C GLN A 55 20.61 0.38 -14.15
N GLN A 56 21.03 1.52 -13.59
CA GLN A 56 20.61 1.94 -12.25
C GLN A 56 19.11 2.26 -12.23
N ILE A 57 18.60 2.95 -13.24
CA ILE A 57 17.18 3.27 -13.40
C ILE A 57 16.34 1.99 -13.47
N ALA A 58 16.75 1.01 -14.29
CA ALA A 58 16.06 -0.26 -14.43
C ALA A 58 15.96 -1.00 -13.08
N LYS A 59 17.07 -1.11 -12.35
CA LYS A 59 17.10 -1.74 -11.01
C LYS A 59 16.20 -1.01 -10.02
N MET A 60 16.20 0.32 -10.01
CA MET A 60 15.33 1.08 -9.11
C MET A 60 13.85 0.90 -9.44
N ARG A 61 13.48 0.81 -10.73
CA ARG A 61 12.11 0.51 -11.15
C ARG A 61 11.66 -0.86 -10.68
N GLU A 62 12.51 -1.87 -10.82
CA GLU A 62 12.24 -3.22 -10.33
C GLU A 62 12.03 -3.26 -8.81
N VAL A 63 12.92 -2.61 -8.04
CA VAL A 63 12.78 -2.50 -6.57
C VAL A 63 11.47 -1.81 -6.20
N ASN A 64 11.12 -0.70 -6.87
CA ASN A 64 9.87 0.02 -6.63
C ASN A 64 8.64 -0.83 -6.96
N GLN A 65 8.67 -1.58 -8.07
CA GLN A 65 7.59 -2.47 -8.48
C GLN A 65 7.39 -3.60 -7.45
N SER A 66 8.46 -4.26 -7.04
CA SER A 66 8.39 -5.31 -6.01
C SER A 66 7.88 -4.76 -4.67
N THR A 67 8.32 -3.54 -4.29
CA THR A 67 7.83 -2.86 -3.08
C THR A 67 6.33 -2.57 -3.16
N TYR A 68 5.85 -2.14 -4.33
CA TYR A 68 4.43 -1.92 -4.55
C TYR A 68 3.64 -3.23 -4.38
N GLU A 69 4.07 -4.31 -5.04
CA GLU A 69 3.42 -5.62 -4.95
C GLU A 69 3.37 -6.15 -3.53
N GLN A 70 4.49 -6.13 -2.80
CA GLN A 70 4.58 -6.61 -1.42
C GLN A 70 3.72 -5.79 -0.45
N THR A 71 3.54 -4.50 -0.70
CA THR A 71 2.77 -3.62 0.19
C THR A 71 1.31 -3.44 -0.22
N ARG A 72 0.91 -3.87 -1.43
CA ARG A 72 -0.43 -3.62 -1.98
C ARG A 72 -1.54 -4.11 -1.05
N GLU A 73 -1.53 -5.39 -0.70
CA GLU A 73 -2.55 -5.99 0.16
C GLU A 73 -2.51 -5.43 1.59
N LEU A 74 -1.31 -5.09 2.09
CA LEU A 74 -1.17 -4.47 3.41
C LEU A 74 -1.81 -3.08 3.44
N ARG A 75 -1.65 -2.29 2.37
CA ARG A 75 -2.28 -0.98 2.24
C ARG A 75 -3.80 -1.12 2.15
N ILE A 76 -4.31 -2.05 1.33
CA ILE A 76 -5.76 -2.29 1.23
C ILE A 76 -6.35 -2.62 2.61
N LYS A 77 -5.79 -3.61 3.32
CA LYS A 77 -6.26 -3.98 4.67
C LYS A 77 -6.20 -2.84 5.67
N MET A 78 -5.15 -2.02 5.58
CA MET A 78 -5.02 -0.86 6.45
C MET A 78 -6.18 0.12 6.15
N MET A 79 -6.56 0.27 4.87
CA MET A 79 -7.60 1.21 4.40
C MET A 79 -8.94 0.83 4.99
N ASP A 80 -9.25 -0.46 4.87
CA ASP A 80 -10.45 -1.06 5.44
C ASP A 80 -10.46 -0.88 6.97
N SER A 81 -9.34 -1.17 7.64
CA SER A 81 -9.21 -1.00 9.09
C SER A 81 -9.43 0.44 9.55
N MET A 82 -8.92 1.43 8.80
CA MET A 82 -9.16 2.85 9.10
C MET A 82 -10.62 3.24 8.86
N HIS A 83 -11.24 2.72 7.80
CA HIS A 83 -12.65 2.96 7.53
C HIS A 83 -13.52 2.41 8.66
N GLU A 84 -13.31 1.15 9.05
CA GLU A 84 -14.01 0.49 10.15
C GLU A 84 -13.81 1.21 11.48
N LEU A 85 -12.58 1.64 11.80
CA LEU A 85 -12.30 2.46 12.98
C LEU A 85 -13.14 3.74 12.98
N LYS A 86 -13.23 4.44 11.85
CA LYS A 86 -14.05 5.64 11.72
C LYS A 86 -15.54 5.34 11.93
N GLN A 87 -16.05 4.22 11.39
CA GLN A 87 -17.43 3.82 11.62
C GLN A 87 -17.71 3.50 13.09
N LEU A 88 -16.79 2.79 13.77
CA LEU A 88 -16.90 2.50 15.20
C LEU A 88 -16.95 3.79 16.03
N GLN A 89 -16.07 4.75 15.75
CA GLN A 89 -15.98 6.00 16.50
C GLN A 89 -17.21 6.91 16.34
N LEU A 90 -17.99 6.77 15.27
CA LEU A 90 -19.21 7.56 15.03
C LEU A 90 -20.45 6.99 15.75
N GLN A 91 -20.34 5.84 16.41
CA GLN A 91 -21.43 5.26 17.20
C GLN A 91 -21.70 6.11 18.45
N LYS A 92 -22.97 6.19 18.90
CA LYS A 92 -23.36 6.96 20.08
C LYS A 92 -22.59 6.53 21.36
N ASN A 93 -22.31 5.23 21.49
CA ASN A 93 -21.54 4.64 22.58
C ASN A 93 -20.57 3.61 21.97
N PRO A 94 -19.38 4.02 21.50
CA PRO A 94 -18.46 3.13 20.81
C PRO A 94 -17.87 2.10 21.78
N ASP A 95 -17.77 0.85 21.33
CA ASP A 95 -17.09 -0.22 22.05
C ASP A 95 -15.57 0.05 22.08
N LYS A 96 -15.06 0.44 23.26
CA LYS A 96 -13.65 0.80 23.46
C LYS A 96 -12.69 -0.33 23.10
N ALA A 97 -13.04 -1.58 23.41
CA ALA A 97 -12.17 -2.72 23.12
C ALA A 97 -12.04 -2.94 21.60
N LYS A 98 -13.13 -2.77 20.85
CA LYS A 98 -13.09 -2.84 19.37
C LYS A 98 -12.30 -1.69 18.76
N VAL A 99 -12.43 -0.48 19.30
CA VAL A 99 -11.64 0.69 18.87
C VAL A 99 -10.14 0.43 19.10
N GLU A 100 -9.75 -0.04 20.29
CA GLU A 100 -8.35 -0.35 20.61
C GLU A 100 -7.78 -1.45 19.72
N ALA A 101 -8.56 -2.51 19.47
CA ALA A 101 -8.17 -3.59 18.57
C ALA A 101 -7.88 -3.07 17.15
N LYS A 102 -8.75 -2.20 16.61
CA LYS A 102 -8.55 -1.61 15.27
C LYS A 102 -7.35 -0.65 15.22
N VAL A 103 -7.14 0.15 16.27
CA VAL A 103 -5.95 0.99 16.37
C VAL A 103 -4.67 0.15 16.37
N LYS A 104 -4.65 -0.96 17.11
CA LYS A 104 -3.51 -1.88 17.13
C LYS A 104 -3.28 -2.53 15.76
N GLU A 105 -4.34 -3.00 15.10
CA GLU A 105 -4.26 -3.57 13.75
C GLU A 105 -3.64 -2.58 12.75
N ILE A 106 -4.10 -1.32 12.76
CA ILE A 106 -3.54 -0.25 11.91
C ILE A 106 -2.07 0.00 12.21
N LYS A 107 -1.67 0.03 13.49
CA LYS A 107 -0.27 0.20 13.91
C LYS A 107 0.61 -0.94 13.38
N ASP A 108 0.16 -2.17 13.55
CA ASP A 108 0.89 -3.36 13.12
C ASP A 108 1.05 -3.39 11.58
N LEU A 109 -0.01 -3.01 10.84
CA LEU A 109 0.05 -2.87 9.37
C LEU A 109 1.01 -1.76 8.92
N ARG A 110 0.98 -0.58 9.57
CA ARG A 110 1.94 0.51 9.32
C ARG A 110 3.38 0.04 9.51
N GLN A 111 3.65 -0.67 10.59
CA GLN A 111 5.00 -1.15 10.90
C GLN A 111 5.51 -2.13 9.82
N LYS A 112 4.66 -3.06 9.36
CA LYS A 112 5.01 -3.98 8.27
C LYS A 112 5.33 -3.25 6.98
N ILE A 113 4.48 -2.31 6.57
CA ILE A 113 4.70 -1.50 5.37
C ILE A 113 5.97 -0.67 5.51
N HIS A 114 6.21 -0.08 6.68
CA HIS A 114 7.42 0.70 6.94
C HIS A 114 8.69 -0.15 6.78
N GLY A 115 8.71 -1.37 7.32
CA GLY A 115 9.84 -2.30 7.16
C GLY A 115 10.18 -2.56 5.69
N ILE A 116 9.17 -2.89 4.88
CA ILE A 116 9.34 -3.16 3.44
C ILE A 116 9.86 -1.90 2.71
N VAL A 117 9.30 -0.72 3.02
CA VAL A 117 9.74 0.54 2.41
C VAL A 117 11.18 0.90 2.81
N GLN A 118 11.61 0.61 4.04
CA GLN A 118 13.00 0.84 4.45
C GLN A 118 13.96 -0.10 3.73
N GLN A 119 13.61 -1.38 3.59
CA GLN A 119 14.40 -2.33 2.82
C GLN A 119 14.53 -1.89 1.35
N SER A 120 13.43 -1.46 0.74
CA SER A 120 13.41 -0.89 -0.61
C SER A 120 14.35 0.32 -0.74
N ARG A 121 14.30 1.25 0.22
CA ARG A 121 15.21 2.41 0.26
C ARG A 121 16.67 1.99 0.34
N GLN A 122 17.00 0.98 1.13
CA GLN A 122 18.36 0.45 1.24
C GLN A 122 18.82 -0.19 -0.07
N GLN A 123 17.96 -0.99 -0.72
CA GLN A 123 18.23 -1.59 -2.03
C GLN A 123 18.51 -0.52 -3.08
N CYS A 124 17.66 0.51 -3.19
CA CYS A 124 17.91 1.63 -4.12
C CYS A 124 19.25 2.34 -3.80
N GLN A 125 19.59 2.55 -2.52
CA GLN A 125 20.86 3.17 -2.14
C GLN A 125 22.10 2.32 -2.48
N SER A 126 21.98 1.00 -2.45
CA SER A 126 23.08 0.09 -2.84
C SER A 126 23.39 0.13 -4.34
N VAL A 127 22.45 0.58 -5.18
CA VAL A 127 22.64 0.71 -6.63
C VAL A 127 23.45 1.97 -7.00
N LEU A 128 23.50 2.95 -6.10
CA LEU A 128 24.22 4.21 -6.30
C LEU A 128 25.73 4.06 -6.07
N THR A 129 26.51 4.84 -6.80
CA THR A 129 27.95 5.02 -6.51
C THR A 129 28.15 5.80 -5.20
N PRO A 130 29.34 5.75 -4.58
CA PRO A 130 29.66 6.57 -3.41
C PRO A 130 29.40 8.07 -3.64
N GLU A 131 29.78 8.59 -4.81
CA GLU A 131 29.58 9.99 -5.20
C GLU A 131 28.09 10.35 -5.32
N GLN A 132 27.30 9.49 -5.98
CA GLN A 132 25.85 9.69 -6.08
C GLN A 132 25.17 9.63 -4.71
N ARG A 133 25.64 8.78 -3.79
CA ARG A 133 25.13 8.75 -2.41
C ARG A 133 25.45 10.03 -1.64
N ALA A 134 26.63 10.62 -1.84
CA ALA A 134 26.99 11.90 -1.24
C ALA A 134 26.07 13.01 -1.76
N LYS A 135 25.92 13.13 -3.09
CA LYS A 135 25.02 14.10 -3.72
C LYS A 135 23.56 13.94 -3.29
N MET A 136 23.09 12.71 -3.13
CA MET A 136 21.73 12.44 -2.63
C MET A 136 21.53 12.94 -1.18
N LYS A 137 22.56 12.97 -0.32
CA LYS A 137 22.46 13.52 1.04
C LYS A 137 22.30 15.04 1.01
N GLU A 138 22.95 15.72 0.07
CA GLU A 138 22.84 17.17 -0.11
C GLU A 138 21.47 17.60 -0.66
N LEU A 139 20.83 16.74 -1.48
CA LEU A 139 19.48 16.98 -2.01
C LEU A 139 18.37 16.75 -0.98
N LYS A 140 18.66 15.99 0.08
CA LYS A 140 17.72 15.82 1.20
C LYS A 140 17.91 17.02 2.12
N TYR A 141 16.99 17.99 2.00
CA TYR A 141 16.86 19.16 2.87
C TYR A 141 17.17 18.88 4.34
#